data_AF-A0AB39QVC1-F1
#
_entry.id   AF-A0AB39QVC1-F1
#
_cell.length_a   1.000
_cell.length_b   1.000
_cell.length_c   1.000
_cell.angle_alpha   90.00
_cell.angle_beta   90.00
_cell.angle_gamma   90.00
#
_symmetry.space_group_name_H-M   'P 1'
#
loop_
_entity.id
_entity.type
_entity.pdbx_description
1 polymer ?
#
loop_
_entity_poly.entity_id
_entity_poly.type
_entity_poly.pdbx_seq_one_letter_code
_entity_poly.pdbx_strand_id
1 'polypeptide(L)'
;MTASMAFYADGNTTVRLSRYGTTRTPILTLDGENHSLAVSAFDRVPVAEHLTFARELSAACADYVTALEAYAAALPDDETNGDEGP
;
A
#
# COMPACT_ATOMS: atom_id res chain seq x y z
N MET A 1 3.83 14.99 19.33
CA MET A 1 4.65 15.11 18.10
C MET A 1 4.33 13.88 17.26
N THR A 2 3.70 14.05 16.10
CA THR A 2 3.35 12.96 15.19
C THR A 2 4.46 12.82 14.16
N ALA A 3 5.05 11.63 14.04
CA ALA A 3 5.92 11.33 12.91
C ALA A 3 5.05 11.07 11.68
N SER A 4 5.37 11.69 10.56
CA SER A 4 4.78 11.38 9.26
C SER A 4 5.79 10.59 8.44
N MET A 5 5.35 9.49 7.84
CA MET A 5 6.12 8.68 6.91
C MET A 5 5.33 8.56 5.62
N ALA A 6 5.99 8.77 4.49
CA ALA A 6 5.42 8.57 3.17
C ALA A 6 6.17 7.45 2.46
N PHE A 7 5.44 6.59 1.76
CA PHE A 7 5.99 5.57 0.88
C PHE A 7 5.68 5.98 -0.55
N TYR A 8 6.71 6.17 -1.36
CA TYR A 8 6.57 6.49 -2.77
C TYR A 8 6.65 5.18 -3.57
N ALA A 9 5.55 4.82 -4.22
CA ALA A 9 5.48 3.69 -5.13
C ALA A 9 5.88 4.13 -6.54
N ASP A 10 6.60 3.26 -7.23
CA ASP A 10 7.02 3.39 -8.63
C ASP A 10 6.71 2.10 -9.41
N GLY A 11 7.11 2.04 -10.68
CA GLY A 11 6.88 0.87 -11.54
C GLY A 11 7.56 -0.43 -11.08
N ASN A 12 8.53 -0.34 -10.17
CA ASN A 12 9.24 -1.49 -9.60
C ASN A 12 8.71 -1.90 -8.23
N THR A 13 7.75 -1.14 -7.69
CA THR A 13 7.18 -1.40 -6.37
C THR A 13 6.27 -2.62 -6.43
N THR A 14 6.48 -3.55 -5.51
CA THR A 14 5.67 -4.77 -5.40
C THR A 14 4.97 -4.85 -4.05
N VAL A 15 3.78 -5.48 -4.04
CA VAL A 15 3.03 -5.77 -2.80
C VAL A 15 3.09 -7.27 -2.56
N ARG A 16 3.61 -7.68 -1.39
CA ARG A 16 3.74 -9.09 -1.00
C ARG A 16 3.02 -9.35 0.31
N LEU A 17 2.26 -10.45 0.37
CA LEU A 17 1.65 -10.96 1.60
C LEU A 17 2.32 -12.27 2.02
N SER A 18 3.07 -12.24 3.12
CA SER A 18 3.67 -13.42 3.75
C SER A 18 2.65 -14.07 4.68
N ARG A 19 2.28 -15.32 4.37
CA ARG A 19 1.33 -16.13 5.17
C ARG A 19 2.07 -17.24 5.90
N TYR A 20 1.77 -17.42 7.19
CA TYR A 20 2.42 -18.41 8.06
C TYR A 20 1.43 -19.42 8.66
N GLY A 21 0.26 -19.59 8.03
CA GLY A 21 -0.83 -20.41 8.57
C GLY A 21 -1.36 -19.83 9.88
N THR A 22 -1.60 -20.69 10.87
CA THR A 22 -2.08 -20.29 12.22
C THR A 22 -0.95 -20.06 13.22
N THR A 23 0.31 -20.15 12.77
CA THR A 23 1.47 -20.13 13.67
C THR A 23 1.96 -18.72 14.00
N ARG A 24 1.74 -17.76 13.10
CA ARG A 24 2.15 -16.35 13.23
C ARG A 24 1.19 -15.43 12.48
N THR A 25 1.15 -14.16 12.89
CA THR A 25 0.39 -13.13 12.18
C THR A 25 0.95 -12.95 10.76
N PRO A 26 0.09 -12.74 9.75
CA PRO A 26 0.55 -12.45 8.40
C PRO A 26 1.24 -11.08 8.34
N ILE A 27 2.18 -10.93 7.41
CA ILE A 27 2.88 -9.65 7.17
C ILE A 27 2.59 -9.22 5.75
N LEU A 28 2.04 -8.01 5.59
CA LEU A 28 1.92 -7.33 4.32
C LEU A 28 3.15 -6.44 4.13
N THR A 29 3.75 -6.46 2.95
CA THR A 29 4.95 -5.69 2.64
C THR A 29 4.79 -4.97 1.31
N LEU A 30 5.14 -3.68 1.29
CA LEU A 30 5.35 -2.91 0.06
C LEU A 30 6.86 -2.78 -0.11
N ASP A 31 7.40 -3.41 -1.15
CA ASP A 31 8.83 -3.40 -1.45
C ASP A 31 9.09 -2.53 -2.68
N GLY A 32 9.87 -1.46 -2.49
CA GLY A 32 10.55 -0.74 -3.55
C GLY A 32 12.00 -1.19 -3.68
N GLU A 33 12.75 -0.57 -4.60
CA GLU A 33 14.13 -0.98 -4.89
C GLU A 33 15.06 -0.89 -3.66
N ASN A 34 14.91 0.19 -2.87
CA ASN A 34 15.80 0.49 -1.74
C ASN A 34 15.05 0.75 -0.43
N HIS A 35 13.73 0.51 -0.41
CA HIS A 35 12.87 0.78 0.74
C HIS A 35 11.78 -0.27 0.84
N SER A 36 11.39 -0.59 2.07
CA SER A 36 10.31 -1.53 2.35
C SER A 36 9.45 -1.02 3.49
N LEU A 37 8.14 -1.12 3.33
CA LEU A 37 7.16 -0.85 4.39
C LEU A 37 6.43 -2.14 4.72
N ALA A 38 6.61 -2.61 5.95
CA ALA A 38 5.92 -3.79 6.47
C ALA A 38 4.78 -3.37 7.40
N VAL A 39 3.58 -3.90 7.14
CA VAL A 39 2.42 -3.82 8.00
C VAL A 39 2.24 -5.16 8.69
N SER A 40 2.36 -5.16 10.02
CA SER A 40 2.25 -6.34 10.86
C SER A 40 1.63 -5.97 12.21
N ALA A 41 0.70 -6.79 12.69
CA ALA A 41 0.48 -6.88 14.13
C ALA A 41 1.67 -7.63 14.72
N PHE A 42 2.65 -6.87 15.19
CA PHE A 42 3.56 -7.39 16.21
C PHE A 42 2.70 -8.02 17.32
N ASP A 43 3.15 -9.15 17.90
CA ASP A 43 2.38 -10.03 18.83
C ASP A 43 1.86 -9.35 20.12
N ARG A 44 2.00 -8.03 20.23
CA ARG A 44 1.58 -7.17 21.33
C ARG A 44 0.17 -6.59 21.16
N VAL A 45 -0.44 -6.72 19.97
CA VAL A 45 -1.79 -6.18 19.68
C VAL A 45 -2.80 -7.33 19.60
N PRO A 46 -3.98 -7.24 20.24
CA PRO A 46 -5.04 -8.23 20.11
C PRO A 46 -5.46 -8.46 18.65
N VAL A 47 -5.67 -9.72 18.27
CA VAL A 47 -6.02 -10.09 16.88
C VAL A 47 -7.31 -9.39 16.40
N ALA A 48 -8.29 -9.18 17.27
CA ALA A 48 -9.53 -8.46 16.93
C ALA A 48 -9.27 -7.00 16.52
N GLU A 49 -8.35 -6.32 17.19
CA GLU A 49 -7.97 -4.95 16.86
C GLU A 49 -7.21 -4.91 15.52
N HIS A 50 -6.30 -5.87 15.32
CA HIS A 50 -5.60 -5.97 14.04
C HIS A 50 -6.53 -6.29 12.87
N LEU A 51 -7.53 -7.14 13.09
CA LEU A 51 -8.57 -7.43 12.08
C LEU A 51 -9.40 -6.19 11.75
N THR A 52 -9.71 -5.36 12.75
CA THR A 52 -10.42 -4.10 12.54
C THR A 52 -9.58 -3.15 11.69
N PHE A 53 -8.33 -2.93 12.08
CA PHE A 53 -7.36 -2.14 11.31
C PHE A 53 -7.18 -2.65 9.88
N ALA A 54 -7.03 -3.97 9.68
CA ALA A 54 -6.85 -4.55 8.35
C ALA A 54 -8.07 -4.35 7.44
N ARG A 55 -9.29 -4.37 8.01
CA ARG A 55 -10.52 -4.08 7.26
C ARG A 55 -10.61 -2.61 6.87
N GLU A 56 -10.29 -1.70 7.79
CA GLU A 56 -10.26 -0.26 7.50
C GLU A 56 -9.22 0.07 6.44
N LEU A 57 -8.02 -0.51 6.54
CA LEU A 57 -6.97 -0.38 5.52
C LEU A 57 -7.46 -0.89 4.16
N SER A 58 -8.10 -2.06 4.12
CA SER A 58 -8.63 -2.62 2.88
C SER A 58 -9.69 -1.71 2.24
N ALA A 59 -10.59 -1.13 3.04
CA ALA A 59 -11.60 -0.20 2.55
C ALA A 59 -10.95 1.07 1.98
N ALA A 60 -10.02 1.67 2.72
CA ALA A 60 -9.28 2.86 2.29
C ALA A 60 -8.49 2.62 0.99
N CYS A 61 -7.88 1.44 0.81
CA CYS A 61 -7.21 1.09 -0.44
C CYS A 61 -8.20 1.00 -1.62
N ALA A 62 -9.41 0.47 -1.43
CA ALA A 62 -10.42 0.41 -2.47
C ALA A 62 -10.91 1.81 -2.87
N ASP A 63 -11.13 2.68 -1.88
CA ASP A 63 -11.48 4.08 -2.11
C ASP A 63 -10.35 4.83 -2.84
N TYR A 64 -9.10 4.55 -2.47
CA TYR A 64 -7.92 5.11 -3.14
C TYR A 64 -7.85 4.70 -4.61
N VAL A 65 -8.10 3.43 -4.94
CA VAL A 65 -8.15 2.97 -6.34
C VAL A 65 -9.23 3.73 -7.11
N THR A 66 -10.44 3.83 -6.56
CA THR A 66 -11.55 4.56 -7.20
C THR A 66 -11.19 6.02 -7.45
N ALA A 67 -10.54 6.67 -6.48
CA ALA A 67 -10.09 8.05 -6.60
C ALA A 67 -8.99 8.21 -7.66
N LEU A 68 -8.05 7.26 -7.73
CA LEU A 68 -6.95 7.29 -8.70
C LEU A 68 -7.45 7.04 -10.13
N GLU A 69 -8.41 6.14 -10.31
CA GLU A 69 -9.08 5.91 -11.60
C GLU A 69 -9.83 7.15 -12.07
N ALA A 70 -10.59 7.80 -11.17
CA ALA A 70 -11.28 9.05 -11.48
C ALA A 70 -10.31 10.18 -11.84
N TYR A 71 -9.18 10.27 -11.13
CA TYR A 71 -8.11 11.22 -11.44
C TYR A 71 -7.50 10.93 -12.82
N ALA A 72 -7.13 9.67 -13.10
CA ALA A 72 -6.55 9.27 -14.38
C ALA A 72 -7.49 9.55 -15.55
N ALA A 73 -8.80 9.32 -15.39
CA ALA A 73 -9.81 9.62 -16.42
C ALA A 73 -9.99 11.13 -16.70
N ALA A 74 -9.54 11.99 -15.78
CA ALA A 74 -9.57 13.45 -15.94
C ALA A 74 -8.29 14.02 -16.54
N LEU A 75 -7.22 13.23 -16.69
CA LEU A 75 -5.97 13.67 -17.29
C LEU A 75 -6.14 13.91 -18.80
N PRO A 76 -5.56 14.99 -19.35
CA PRO A 76 -5.52 15.21 -20.79
C PRO A 76 -4.63 14.14 -21.47
N ASP A 77 -4.95 13.79 -22.72
CA ASP A 77 -4.27 12.73 -23.48
C ASP A 77 -2.73 12.89 -23.56
N ASP A 78 -2.20 14.11 -23.43
CA ASP A 78 -0.75 14.41 -23.50
C ASP A 78 0.06 13.98 -22.27
N GLU A 79 -0.55 13.71 -21.11
CA GLU A 79 0.19 13.24 -19.91
C GLU A 79 0.16 11.72 -19.75
N THR A 80 -0.51 10.99 -20.64
CA THR A 80 -0.62 9.52 -20.57
C THR A 80 0.65 8.81 -21.06
N ASN A 81 1.48 9.49 -21.86
CA ASN A 81 2.79 9.01 -22.26
C ASN A 81 3.84 9.98 -21.70
N GLY A 82 4.42 9.64 -20.55
CA GLY A 82 5.73 10.16 -20.19
C GLY A 82 6.76 9.63 -21.19
N ASP A 83 6.78 10.19 -22.40
CA ASP A 83 7.82 9.93 -23.38
C ASP A 83 8.97 10.92 -23.15
N GLU A 84 10.16 10.36 -23.18
CA GLU A 84 11.44 11.04 -23.06
C GLU A 84 11.54 12.22 -24.04
N GLY A 85 12.23 13.27 -23.61
CA GLY A 85 12.75 14.27 -24.55
C GLY A 85 13.87 15.08 -23.92
N PRO A 86 14.78 15.58 -24.76
CA PRO A 86 15.91 14.88 -25.42
C PRO A 86 17.23 15.01 -24.67
#